data_AF-A0A531NBJ1-F1
#
_entry.id   AF-A0A531NBJ1-F1
#
_cell.length_a   1.000
_cell.length_b   1.000
_cell.length_c   1.000
_cell.angle_alpha   90.00
_cell.angle_beta   90.00
_cell.angle_gamma   90.00
#
_symmetry.space_group_name_H-M   'P 1'
#
loop_
_entity.id
_entity.type
_entity.pdbx_description
1 polymer ?
#
loop_
_entity_poly.entity_id
_entity_poly.type
_entity_poly.pdbx_seq_one_letter_code
_entity_poly.pdbx_strand_id
1 'polypeptide(L)'
;LYFGAARFAGPDTVTVEESTLHFKKALIATGAHPAFPAIPGLVEAGYLSNETMFDLTQCPPRLLVIGGGPLGCETAQAFCMLGAKVILAQSDPMFLPGEERDAAQILSDALAREGVEVRLNTEVVAVRSEGATKFADLMRDGDTTTISVDEIITGVGRSPNVDGLGLEEADVAYDADGIKVDDYLRTSNPHIYAAGDVCLEYKFTHTAEATARIVVRNALFRGRERLSDLVVPWCTYTDPEIAHVGLYPLEARRNGIPVKTYTILMHDVARAVMDGEEEGFVKIHVREGSDRILGATVVASHAGEMINAVTLAIRSGMGLHALADVIHPFPTQAQGIKMAGDAYRRTRLTSLRRRLAAHWLAWSRR
;
A
#
# COMPACT_ATOMS: atom_id res chain seq x y z
N LEU A 1 -19.68 27.07 -4.52
CA LEU A 1 -19.48 25.69 -5.01
C LEU A 1 -20.05 25.64 -6.41
N TYR A 2 -19.28 25.19 -7.39
CA TYR A 2 -19.72 25.02 -8.77
C TYR A 2 -19.79 23.52 -9.03
N PHE A 3 -20.89 23.04 -9.60
CA PHE A 3 -21.08 21.64 -9.97
C PHE A 3 -20.96 21.53 -11.49
N GLY A 4 -20.11 20.64 -11.98
CA GLY A 4 -19.85 20.44 -13.40
C GLY A 4 -18.41 20.03 -13.68
N ALA A 5 -18.12 19.69 -14.93
CA ALA A 5 -16.76 19.40 -15.37
C ALA A 5 -15.96 20.71 -15.44
N ALA A 6 -14.84 20.77 -14.71
CA ALA A 6 -13.93 21.91 -14.74
C ALA A 6 -12.84 21.70 -15.78
N ARG A 7 -12.58 22.71 -16.60
CA ARG A 7 -11.48 22.73 -17.58
C ARG A 7 -10.73 24.04 -17.52
N PHE A 8 -9.40 24.01 -17.55
CA PHE A 8 -8.60 25.21 -17.69
C PHE A 8 -8.80 25.83 -19.07
N ALA A 9 -8.99 27.14 -19.10
CA ALA A 9 -9.11 27.95 -20.32
C ALA A 9 -7.92 28.91 -20.51
N GLY A 10 -6.91 28.79 -19.64
CA GLY A 10 -5.72 29.63 -19.61
C GLY A 10 -4.90 29.40 -18.33
N PRO A 11 -3.78 30.11 -18.16
CA PRO A 11 -2.85 29.92 -17.04
C PRO A 11 -3.40 30.30 -15.66
N ASP A 12 -4.48 31.08 -15.60
CA ASP A 12 -5.11 31.59 -14.38
C ASP A 12 -6.65 31.52 -14.41
N THR A 13 -7.21 30.74 -15.34
CA THR A 13 -8.64 30.73 -15.64
C THR A 13 -9.17 29.31 -15.83
N VAL A 14 -10.31 28.99 -15.21
CA VAL A 14 -11.05 27.73 -15.35
C VAL A 14 -12.47 28.02 -15.79
N THR A 15 -13.01 27.20 -16.68
CA THR A 15 -14.44 27.17 -17.00
C THR A 15 -15.11 25.98 -16.31
N VAL A 16 -16.29 26.19 -15.77
CA VAL A 16 -17.18 25.15 -15.24
C VAL A 16 -18.55 25.39 -15.83
N GLU A 17 -18.99 24.49 -16.74
CA GLU A 17 -20.17 24.73 -17.58
C GLU A 17 -20.08 26.11 -18.27
N GLU A 18 -21.07 26.98 -18.06
CA GLU A 18 -21.12 28.34 -18.62
C GLU A 18 -20.36 29.40 -17.79
N SER A 19 -19.78 29.01 -16.64
CA SER A 19 -19.11 29.95 -15.73
C SER A 19 -17.60 30.01 -15.97
N THR A 20 -17.07 31.22 -16.15
CA THR A 20 -15.62 31.48 -16.20
C THR A 20 -15.13 32.01 -14.86
N LEU A 21 -14.11 31.36 -14.29
CA LEU A 21 -13.55 31.64 -12.97
C LEU A 21 -12.05 31.96 -13.07
N HIS A 22 -11.64 33.11 -12.54
CA HIS A 22 -10.23 33.48 -12.41
C HIS A 22 -9.68 33.11 -11.04
N PHE A 23 -8.44 32.63 -10.98
CA PHE A 23 -7.78 32.23 -9.73
C PHE A 23 -6.40 32.86 -9.55
N LYS A 24 -6.01 33.08 -8.29
CA LYS A 24 -4.62 33.44 -7.95
C LYS A 24 -3.75 32.21 -7.70
N LYS A 25 -4.38 31.15 -7.20
CA LYS A 25 -3.83 29.82 -6.93
C LYS A 25 -4.89 28.77 -7.23
N ALA A 26 -4.49 27.64 -7.82
CA ALA A 26 -5.35 26.49 -8.05
C ALA A 26 -4.69 25.22 -7.48
N LEU A 27 -5.53 24.28 -7.04
CA LEU A 27 -5.13 22.93 -6.66
C LEU A 27 -5.91 21.94 -7.54
N ILE A 28 -5.19 21.09 -8.26
CA ILE A 28 -5.75 19.97 -9.02
C ILE A 28 -5.75 18.75 -8.10
N ALA A 29 -6.93 18.29 -7.72
CA ALA A 29 -7.15 17.13 -6.86
C ALA A 29 -8.24 16.22 -7.48
N THR A 30 -8.13 15.97 -8.79
CA THR A 30 -9.12 15.21 -9.57
C THR A 30 -9.06 13.70 -9.33
N GLY A 31 -8.09 13.21 -8.57
CA GLY A 31 -7.98 11.80 -8.19
C GLY A 31 -7.56 10.91 -9.35
N ALA A 32 -7.98 9.64 -9.29
CA ALA A 32 -7.74 8.62 -10.30
C ALA A 32 -9.00 7.76 -10.47
N HIS A 33 -9.09 7.04 -11.58
CA HIS A 33 -10.13 6.07 -11.90
C HIS A 33 -9.53 4.66 -12.07
N PRO A 34 -10.33 3.59 -11.97
CA PRO A 34 -9.86 2.23 -12.26
C PRO A 34 -9.31 2.15 -13.68
N ALA A 35 -8.12 1.56 -13.85
CA ALA A 35 -7.55 1.41 -15.19
C ALA A 35 -8.41 0.46 -16.03
N PHE A 36 -8.82 0.89 -17.22
CA PHE A 36 -9.55 0.05 -18.16
C PHE A 36 -8.61 -1.04 -18.72
N PRO A 37 -8.87 -2.33 -18.47
CA PRO A 37 -8.03 -3.37 -19.02
C PRO A 37 -8.25 -3.46 -20.53
N ALA A 38 -7.17 -3.46 -21.31
CA ALA A 38 -7.22 -3.65 -22.76
C ALA A 38 -7.44 -5.13 -23.13
N ILE A 39 -8.40 -5.80 -22.48
CA ILE A 39 -8.73 -7.20 -22.68
C ILE A 39 -9.89 -7.29 -23.68
N PRO A 40 -9.70 -7.88 -24.88
CA PRO A 40 -10.76 -8.04 -25.87
C PRO A 40 -12.02 -8.69 -25.29
N GLY A 41 -13.18 -8.07 -25.52
CA GLY A 41 -14.50 -8.59 -25.11
C GLY A 41 -14.85 -8.40 -23.63
N LEU A 42 -13.95 -7.88 -22.79
CA LEU A 42 -14.20 -7.67 -21.36
C LEU A 42 -15.27 -6.60 -21.11
N VAL A 43 -15.20 -5.48 -21.85
CA VAL A 43 -16.15 -4.37 -21.71
C VAL A 43 -17.54 -4.84 -22.13
N GLU A 44 -17.64 -5.56 -23.25
CA GLU A 44 -18.89 -6.09 -23.80
C GLU A 44 -19.52 -7.17 -22.89
N ALA A 45 -18.69 -7.99 -22.25
CA ALA A 45 -19.15 -8.98 -21.28
C ALA A 45 -19.58 -8.37 -19.93
N GLY A 46 -19.16 -7.13 -19.67
CA GLY A 46 -19.31 -6.45 -18.39
C GLY A 46 -18.36 -6.99 -17.32
N TYR A 47 -17.89 -6.12 -16.44
CA TYR A 47 -17.02 -6.45 -15.32
C TYR A 47 -17.25 -5.46 -14.18
N LEU A 48 -16.72 -5.79 -13.01
CA LEU A 48 -16.76 -4.94 -11.83
C LEU A 48 -15.38 -4.37 -11.53
N SER A 49 -15.36 -3.14 -11.00
CA SER A 49 -14.17 -2.47 -10.51
C SER A 49 -14.25 -2.36 -8.98
N ASN A 50 -13.21 -1.79 -8.37
CA ASN A 50 -13.24 -1.39 -6.95
C ASN A 50 -14.29 -0.32 -6.63
N GLU A 51 -14.93 0.28 -7.64
CA GLU A 51 -16.03 1.24 -7.45
C GLU A 51 -17.39 0.56 -7.51
N THR A 52 -17.56 -0.43 -8.40
CA THR A 52 -18.87 -1.05 -8.65
C THR A 52 -19.07 -2.38 -7.93
N MET A 53 -18.01 -3.03 -7.43
CA MET A 53 -18.14 -4.32 -6.75
C MET A 53 -19.00 -4.27 -5.48
N PHE A 54 -19.07 -3.11 -4.83
CA PHE A 54 -19.88 -2.90 -3.63
C PHE A 54 -21.38 -2.79 -3.91
N ASP A 55 -21.78 -2.63 -5.18
CA ASP A 55 -23.19 -2.59 -5.58
C ASP A 55 -23.80 -4.00 -5.69
N LEU A 56 -22.98 -5.05 -5.60
CA LEU A 56 -23.44 -6.43 -5.60
C LEU A 56 -24.34 -6.72 -4.39
N THR A 57 -25.56 -7.17 -4.67
CA THR A 57 -26.52 -7.59 -3.64
C THR A 57 -26.47 -9.09 -3.36
N GLN A 58 -25.75 -9.85 -4.19
CA GLN A 58 -25.57 -11.29 -4.06
C GLN A 58 -24.11 -11.65 -4.36
N CYS A 59 -23.56 -12.59 -3.60
CA CYS A 59 -22.21 -13.11 -3.83
C CYS A 59 -22.22 -14.01 -5.09
N PRO A 60 -21.38 -13.73 -6.11
CA PRO A 60 -21.31 -14.57 -7.31
C PRO A 60 -20.73 -15.96 -6.96
N PRO A 61 -21.34 -17.07 -7.42
CA PRO A 61 -20.85 -18.41 -7.10
C PRO A 61 -19.43 -18.69 -7.60
N ARG A 62 -19.05 -18.13 -8.75
CA ARG A 62 -17.70 -18.21 -9.32
C ARG A 62 -17.23 -16.83 -9.74
N LEU A 63 -16.07 -16.43 -9.22
CA LEU A 63 -15.50 -15.11 -9.43
C LEU A 63 -14.08 -15.23 -9.99
N LEU A 64 -13.81 -14.50 -11.07
CA LEU A 64 -12.45 -14.23 -11.52
C LEU A 64 -12.02 -12.86 -11.03
N VAL A 65 -10.91 -12.79 -10.29
CA VAL A 65 -10.23 -11.54 -9.97
C VAL A 65 -9.00 -11.41 -10.86
N ILE A 66 -8.91 -10.31 -11.61
CA ILE A 66 -7.80 -10.02 -12.52
C ILE A 66 -6.83 -9.04 -11.85
N GLY A 67 -5.62 -9.50 -11.55
CA GLY A 67 -4.55 -8.76 -10.88
C GLY A 67 -4.41 -9.15 -9.41
N GLY A 68 -3.25 -9.70 -9.03
CA GLY A 68 -2.88 -10.12 -7.67
C GLY A 68 -2.05 -9.08 -6.90
N GLY A 69 -2.39 -7.80 -7.07
CA GLY A 69 -1.94 -6.73 -6.18
C GLY A 69 -2.74 -6.68 -4.87
N PRO A 70 -2.48 -5.71 -3.98
CA PRO A 70 -3.16 -5.58 -2.69
C PRO A 70 -4.70 -5.65 -2.79
N LEU A 71 -5.30 -4.78 -3.61
CA LEU A 71 -6.74 -4.74 -3.85
C LEU A 71 -7.30 -6.07 -4.38
N GLY A 72 -6.56 -6.74 -5.27
CA GLY A 72 -6.95 -8.04 -5.80
C GLY A 72 -6.95 -9.13 -4.72
N CYS A 73 -5.97 -9.10 -3.82
CA CYS A 73 -5.89 -10.04 -2.70
C CYS A 73 -7.02 -9.81 -1.69
N GLU A 74 -7.26 -8.55 -1.30
CA GLU A 74 -8.37 -8.15 -0.42
C GLU A 74 -9.71 -8.59 -1.00
N THR A 75 -9.93 -8.34 -2.30
CA THR A 75 -11.16 -8.72 -3.00
C THR A 75 -11.30 -10.23 -3.07
N ALA A 76 -10.24 -10.94 -3.45
CA ALA A 76 -10.26 -12.39 -3.59
C ALA A 76 -10.59 -13.08 -2.26
N GLN A 77 -9.95 -12.66 -1.17
CA GLN A 77 -10.22 -13.16 0.17
C GLN A 77 -11.66 -12.85 0.62
N ALA A 78 -12.09 -11.58 0.52
CA ALA A 78 -13.42 -11.17 0.95
C ALA A 78 -14.53 -11.97 0.25
N PHE A 79 -14.47 -12.11 -1.07
CA PHE A 79 -15.47 -12.90 -1.81
C PHE A 79 -15.37 -14.40 -1.53
N CYS A 80 -14.15 -14.93 -1.29
CA CYS A 80 -13.99 -16.32 -0.88
C CYS A 80 -14.65 -16.59 0.48
N MET A 81 -14.46 -15.70 1.45
CA MET A 81 -15.12 -15.76 2.77
C MET A 81 -16.64 -15.62 2.67
N LEU A 82 -17.14 -14.87 1.69
CA LEU A 82 -18.58 -14.78 1.38
C LEU A 82 -19.12 -16.01 0.61
N GLY A 83 -18.27 -16.99 0.30
CA GLY A 83 -18.66 -18.28 -0.29
C GLY A 83 -18.47 -18.40 -1.80
N ALA A 84 -17.83 -17.41 -2.46
CA ALA A 84 -17.49 -17.51 -3.88
C ALA A 84 -16.34 -18.51 -4.10
N LYS A 85 -16.37 -19.23 -5.22
CA LYS A 85 -15.19 -19.91 -5.75
C LYS A 85 -14.35 -18.89 -6.53
N VAL A 86 -13.21 -18.50 -5.96
CA VAL A 86 -12.40 -17.41 -6.50
C VAL A 86 -11.17 -17.94 -7.22
N ILE A 87 -10.96 -17.46 -8.44
CA ILE A 87 -9.69 -17.58 -9.17
C ILE A 87 -9.05 -16.20 -9.21
N LEU A 88 -7.83 -16.07 -8.71
CA LEU A 88 -7.03 -14.85 -8.80
C LEU A 88 -5.96 -15.03 -9.89
N ALA A 89 -6.14 -14.38 -11.03
CA ALA A 89 -5.19 -14.44 -12.14
C ALA A 89 -4.21 -13.26 -12.08
N GLN A 90 -2.91 -13.56 -12.07
CA GLN A 90 -1.84 -12.57 -12.11
C GLN A 90 -0.88 -12.89 -13.24
N SER A 91 -0.62 -11.90 -14.10
CA SER A 91 0.35 -12.01 -15.19
C SER A 91 1.79 -12.09 -14.69
N ASP A 92 2.11 -11.46 -13.56
CA ASP A 92 3.44 -11.54 -12.95
C ASP A 92 3.73 -12.97 -12.44
N PRO A 93 4.96 -13.48 -12.60
CA PRO A 93 5.34 -14.78 -12.06
C PRO A 93 5.49 -14.79 -10.53
N MET A 94 5.58 -13.63 -9.89
CA MET A 94 5.69 -13.46 -8.45
C MET A 94 4.37 -12.96 -7.86
N PHE A 95 3.95 -13.58 -6.76
CA PHE A 95 2.86 -13.05 -5.93
C PHE A 95 3.33 -11.82 -5.16
N LEU A 96 2.49 -10.77 -5.13
CA LEU A 96 2.75 -9.46 -4.52
C LEU A 96 4.22 -8.99 -4.70
N PRO A 97 4.68 -8.70 -5.93
CA PRO A 97 6.11 -8.47 -6.21
C PRO A 97 6.72 -7.29 -5.45
N GLY A 98 5.91 -6.34 -4.98
CA GLY A 98 6.34 -5.20 -4.16
C GLY A 98 6.62 -5.52 -2.68
N GLU A 99 6.19 -6.68 -2.17
CA GLU A 99 6.27 -7.02 -0.75
C GLU A 99 7.54 -7.82 -0.38
N GLU A 100 7.84 -7.97 0.92
CA GLU A 100 8.85 -8.94 1.36
C GLU A 100 8.40 -10.37 1.00
N ARG A 101 9.35 -11.21 0.58
CA ARG A 101 9.03 -12.55 0.06
C ARG A 101 8.34 -13.46 1.07
N ASP A 102 8.71 -13.35 2.35
CA ASP A 102 8.05 -14.12 3.41
C ASP A 102 6.68 -13.54 3.80
N ALA A 103 6.47 -12.22 3.73
CA ALA A 103 5.14 -11.62 3.87
C ALA A 103 4.20 -12.10 2.75
N ALA A 104 4.65 -12.03 1.50
CA ALA A 104 3.89 -12.49 0.35
C ALA A 104 3.58 -14.01 0.43
N GLN A 105 4.55 -14.82 0.89
CA GLN A 105 4.34 -16.26 1.05
C GLN A 105 3.27 -16.58 2.10
N ILE A 106 3.32 -15.93 3.27
CA ILE A 106 2.32 -16.11 4.33
C ILE A 106 0.91 -15.83 3.81
N LEU A 107 0.71 -14.71 3.11
CA LEU A 107 -0.60 -14.40 2.55
C LEU A 107 -0.99 -15.37 1.42
N SER A 108 -0.06 -15.77 0.55
CA SER A 108 -0.35 -16.77 -0.49
C SER A 108 -0.84 -18.09 0.11
N ASP A 109 -0.22 -18.53 1.21
CA ASP A 109 -0.61 -19.75 1.91
C ASP A 109 -1.96 -19.58 2.62
N ALA A 110 -2.23 -18.41 3.21
CA ALA A 110 -3.53 -18.09 3.81
C ALA A 110 -4.66 -18.14 2.77
N LEU A 111 -4.51 -17.43 1.65
CA LEU A 111 -5.47 -17.45 0.53
C LEU A 111 -5.73 -18.86 0.01
N ALA A 112 -4.67 -19.66 -0.15
CA ALA A 112 -4.80 -21.04 -0.64
C ALA A 112 -5.56 -21.93 0.37
N ARG A 113 -5.33 -21.77 1.67
CA ARG A 113 -6.05 -22.53 2.72
C ARG A 113 -7.54 -22.19 2.76
N GLU A 114 -7.89 -20.94 2.47
CA GLU A 114 -9.29 -20.48 2.40
C GLU A 114 -10.00 -20.95 1.13
N GLY A 115 -9.24 -21.31 0.09
CA GLY A 115 -9.77 -21.86 -1.15
C GLY A 115 -9.70 -20.92 -2.35
N VAL A 116 -8.94 -19.83 -2.24
CA VAL A 116 -8.62 -18.97 -3.40
C VAL A 116 -7.61 -19.69 -4.29
N GLU A 117 -7.96 -19.86 -5.56
CA GLU A 117 -7.06 -20.41 -6.56
C GLU A 117 -6.20 -19.30 -7.18
N VAL A 118 -4.96 -19.15 -6.70
CA VAL A 118 -4.01 -18.18 -7.24
C VAL A 118 -3.28 -18.75 -8.46
N ARG A 119 -3.45 -18.11 -9.62
CA ARG A 119 -2.79 -18.46 -10.89
C ARG A 119 -1.79 -17.36 -11.28
N LEU A 120 -0.51 -17.61 -10.98
CA LEU A 120 0.61 -16.75 -11.39
C LEU A 120 1.02 -17.04 -12.84
N ASN A 121 1.76 -16.12 -13.46
CA ASN A 121 2.17 -16.20 -14.87
C ASN A 121 0.98 -16.49 -15.80
N THR A 122 -0.18 -15.92 -15.48
CA THR A 122 -1.45 -16.20 -16.15
C THR A 122 -2.09 -14.88 -16.59
N GLU A 123 -2.15 -14.68 -17.90
CA GLU A 123 -2.74 -13.50 -18.52
C GLU A 123 -4.17 -13.80 -18.98
N VAL A 124 -5.09 -12.87 -18.76
CA VAL A 124 -6.44 -12.94 -19.32
C VAL A 124 -6.43 -12.28 -20.69
N VAL A 125 -6.54 -13.08 -21.76
CA VAL A 125 -6.31 -12.61 -23.14
C VAL A 125 -7.59 -12.31 -23.91
N ALA A 126 -8.72 -12.87 -23.49
CA ALA A 126 -10.03 -12.60 -24.07
C ALA A 126 -11.14 -12.95 -23.10
N VAL A 127 -12.26 -12.24 -23.20
CA VAL A 127 -13.49 -12.52 -22.46
C VAL A 127 -14.66 -12.53 -23.42
N ARG A 128 -15.63 -13.42 -23.20
CA ARG A 128 -16.92 -13.43 -23.89
C ARG A 128 -18.03 -13.76 -22.92
N SER A 129 -19.25 -13.36 -23.24
CA SER A 129 -20.45 -13.72 -22.47
C SER A 129 -21.41 -14.56 -23.31
N GLU A 130 -22.01 -15.58 -22.67
CA GLU A 130 -23.12 -16.35 -23.24
C GLU A 130 -24.25 -16.37 -22.21
N GLY A 131 -25.27 -15.53 -22.43
CA GLY A 131 -26.32 -15.30 -21.44
C GLY A 131 -25.76 -14.65 -20.17
N ALA A 132 -25.97 -15.30 -19.02
CA ALA A 132 -25.48 -14.82 -17.72
C ALA A 132 -24.07 -15.32 -17.37
N THR A 133 -23.50 -16.24 -18.15
CA THR A 133 -22.17 -16.81 -17.87
C THR A 133 -21.10 -16.09 -18.68
N LYS A 134 -19.98 -15.78 -18.03
CA LYS A 134 -18.79 -15.19 -18.65
C LYS A 134 -17.73 -16.27 -18.84
N PHE A 135 -17.05 -16.25 -19.97
CA PHE A 135 -15.94 -17.14 -20.29
C PHE A 135 -14.68 -16.30 -20.46
N ALA A 136 -13.64 -16.62 -19.71
CA ALA A 136 -12.35 -15.96 -19.78
C ALA A 136 -11.30 -16.94 -20.28
N ASP A 137 -10.57 -16.52 -21.32
CA ASP A 137 -9.45 -17.27 -21.89
C ASP A 137 -8.17 -16.84 -21.17
N LEU A 138 -7.55 -17.80 -20.47
CA LEU A 138 -6.36 -17.63 -19.65
C LEU A 138 -5.16 -18.22 -20.39
N MET A 139 -4.19 -17.38 -20.71
CA MET A 139 -2.94 -17.78 -21.35
C MET A 139 -1.84 -17.94 -20.30
N ARG A 140 -1.18 -19.10 -20.31
CA ARG A 140 -0.02 -19.41 -19.47
C ARG A 140 0.98 -20.22 -20.26
N ASP A 141 2.22 -19.75 -20.35
CA ASP A 141 3.32 -20.43 -21.06
C ASP A 141 3.00 -20.79 -22.54
N GLY A 142 2.13 -20.00 -23.19
CA GLY A 142 1.68 -20.22 -24.57
C GLY A 142 0.46 -21.14 -24.73
N ASP A 143 0.02 -21.78 -23.65
CA ASP A 143 -1.20 -22.58 -23.62
C ASP A 143 -2.39 -21.74 -23.15
N THR A 144 -3.50 -21.80 -23.89
CA THR A 144 -4.73 -21.10 -23.56
C THR A 144 -5.75 -22.06 -22.99
N THR A 145 -6.31 -21.72 -21.82
CA THR A 145 -7.39 -22.47 -21.18
C THR A 145 -8.58 -21.55 -20.90
N THR A 146 -9.77 -21.99 -21.23
CA THR A 146 -11.00 -21.23 -20.93
C THR A 146 -11.56 -21.65 -19.58
N ILE A 147 -11.88 -20.67 -18.73
CA ILE A 147 -12.70 -20.86 -17.54
C ILE A 147 -14.07 -20.22 -17.73
N SER A 148 -15.07 -20.72 -17.01
CA SER A 148 -16.39 -20.07 -16.93
C SER A 148 -16.63 -19.55 -15.51
N VAL A 149 -17.09 -18.31 -15.42
CA VAL A 149 -17.35 -17.58 -14.18
C VAL A 149 -18.68 -16.84 -14.28
N ASP A 150 -19.20 -16.44 -13.12
CA ASP A 150 -20.44 -15.68 -13.02
C ASP A 150 -20.15 -14.18 -12.99
N GLU A 151 -19.00 -13.79 -12.45
CA GLU A 151 -18.56 -12.39 -12.42
C GLU A 151 -17.04 -12.25 -12.55
N ILE A 152 -16.58 -11.08 -12.99
CA ILE A 152 -15.18 -10.70 -13.15
C ILE A 152 -14.96 -9.38 -12.41
N ILE A 153 -14.01 -9.35 -11.48
CA ILE A 153 -13.53 -8.11 -10.86
C ILE A 153 -12.12 -7.81 -11.37
N THR A 154 -11.87 -6.56 -11.76
CA THR A 154 -10.55 -6.13 -12.23
C THR A 154 -9.87 -5.26 -11.17
N GLY A 155 -8.71 -5.70 -10.69
CA GLY A 155 -7.86 -4.99 -9.73
C GLY A 155 -6.59 -4.41 -10.35
N VAL A 156 -6.56 -4.16 -11.66
CA VAL A 156 -5.34 -3.91 -12.46
C VAL A 156 -4.71 -2.52 -12.29
N GLY A 157 -5.07 -1.80 -11.22
CA GLY A 157 -4.50 -0.49 -10.89
C GLY A 157 -5.43 0.69 -11.19
N ARG A 158 -4.87 1.89 -11.09
CA ARG A 158 -5.62 3.16 -11.19
C ARG A 158 -4.87 4.16 -12.07
N SER A 159 -5.60 4.80 -12.97
CA SER A 159 -5.11 5.82 -13.90
C SER A 159 -5.48 7.22 -13.39
N PRO A 160 -4.56 8.19 -13.40
CA PRO A 160 -4.82 9.55 -12.92
C PRO A 160 -5.85 10.26 -13.82
N ASN A 161 -6.70 11.08 -13.21
CA ASN A 161 -7.73 11.85 -13.94
C ASN A 161 -7.12 13.13 -14.51
N VAL A 162 -6.49 13.03 -15.67
CA VAL A 162 -5.84 14.15 -16.39
C VAL A 162 -6.58 14.58 -17.66
N ASP A 163 -7.38 13.68 -18.24
CA ASP A 163 -8.09 13.91 -19.49
C ASP A 163 -9.17 14.99 -19.37
N GLY A 164 -9.31 15.81 -20.42
CA GLY A 164 -10.35 16.83 -20.50
C GLY A 164 -10.17 18.04 -19.56
N LEU A 165 -9.09 18.08 -18.77
CA LEU A 165 -8.81 19.19 -17.86
C LEU A 165 -8.22 20.42 -18.53
N GLY A 166 -7.73 20.33 -19.76
CA GLY A 166 -7.08 21.46 -20.46
C GLY A 166 -5.74 21.85 -19.83
N LEU A 167 -4.93 20.87 -19.44
CA LEU A 167 -3.68 21.10 -18.71
C LEU A 167 -2.65 21.86 -19.57
N GLU A 168 -2.69 21.67 -20.88
CA GLU A 168 -1.87 22.38 -21.86
C GLU A 168 -2.17 23.88 -21.85
N GLU A 169 -3.44 24.27 -21.82
CA GLU A 169 -3.88 25.66 -21.77
C GLU A 169 -3.45 26.36 -20.47
N ALA A 170 -3.17 25.57 -19.43
CA ALA A 170 -2.70 26.05 -18.13
C ALA A 170 -1.18 25.97 -17.94
N ASP A 171 -0.41 25.57 -18.96
CA ASP A 171 1.03 25.30 -18.88
C ASP A 171 1.39 24.26 -17.78
N VAL A 172 0.57 23.22 -17.62
CA VAL A 172 0.77 22.13 -16.66
C VAL A 172 1.30 20.88 -17.35
N ALA A 173 2.51 20.46 -17.00
CA ALA A 173 3.14 19.24 -17.51
C ALA A 173 2.52 18.00 -16.84
N TYR A 174 2.19 17.01 -17.67
CA TYR A 174 1.63 15.73 -17.24
C TYR A 174 2.01 14.62 -18.23
N ASP A 175 1.88 13.37 -17.82
CA ASP A 175 1.97 12.19 -18.69
C ASP A 175 1.00 11.09 -18.21
N ALA A 176 1.19 9.85 -18.69
CA ALA A 176 0.37 8.70 -18.32
C ALA A 176 0.38 8.38 -16.81
N ASP A 177 1.44 8.77 -16.09
CA ASP A 177 1.56 8.56 -14.63
C ASP A 177 0.95 9.72 -13.84
N GLY A 178 0.58 10.82 -14.50
CA GLY A 178 -0.17 11.93 -13.93
C GLY A 178 0.53 13.28 -14.03
N ILE A 179 0.06 14.24 -13.23
CA ILE A 179 0.58 15.61 -13.22
C ILE A 179 1.95 15.66 -12.57
N LYS A 180 2.90 16.32 -13.23
CA LYS A 180 4.26 16.49 -12.70
C LYS A 180 4.30 17.62 -11.68
N VAL A 181 4.86 17.30 -10.52
CA VAL A 181 5.02 18.25 -9.43
C VAL A 181 6.45 18.25 -8.88
N ASP A 182 6.88 19.38 -8.34
CA ASP A 182 8.09 19.46 -7.53
C ASP A 182 7.85 18.92 -6.11
N ASP A 183 8.91 18.91 -5.30
CA ASP A 183 8.86 18.45 -3.91
C ASP A 183 7.95 19.32 -3.01
N TYR A 184 7.50 20.49 -3.47
CA TYR A 184 6.54 21.36 -2.79
C TYR A 184 5.11 21.23 -3.33
N LEU A 185 4.87 20.22 -4.18
CA LEU A 185 3.60 19.91 -4.85
C LEU A 185 3.14 20.95 -5.88
N ARG A 186 4.07 21.75 -6.39
CA ARG A 186 3.81 22.77 -7.42
C ARG A 186 4.01 22.18 -8.81
N THR A 187 3.14 22.51 -9.76
CA THR A 187 3.28 22.07 -11.15
C THR A 187 4.27 22.96 -11.92
N SER A 188 4.43 22.72 -13.24
CA SER A 188 5.18 23.62 -14.12
C SER A 188 4.62 25.05 -14.17
N ASN A 189 3.32 25.23 -13.87
CA ASN A 189 2.74 26.54 -13.63
C ASN A 189 2.85 26.91 -12.14
N PRO A 190 3.53 28.02 -11.77
CA PRO A 190 3.81 28.35 -10.38
C PRO A 190 2.57 28.78 -9.55
N HIS A 191 1.44 28.96 -10.21
CA HIS A 191 0.15 29.24 -9.59
C HIS A 191 -0.70 28.00 -9.38
N ILE A 192 -0.30 26.86 -9.93
CA ILE A 192 -1.06 25.61 -9.89
C ILE A 192 -0.28 24.57 -9.08
N TYR A 193 -1.00 23.86 -8.24
CA TYR A 193 -0.52 22.77 -7.41
C TYR A 193 -1.32 21.51 -7.76
N ALA A 194 -0.78 20.34 -7.45
CA ALA A 194 -1.53 19.08 -7.54
C ALA A 194 -1.30 18.22 -6.29
N ALA A 195 -2.32 17.48 -5.87
CA ALA A 195 -2.25 16.60 -4.70
C ALA A 195 -3.10 15.34 -4.88
N GLY A 196 -2.74 14.26 -4.17
CA GLY A 196 -3.42 12.97 -4.22
C GLY A 196 -3.14 12.16 -5.49
N ASP A 197 -4.00 11.20 -5.79
CA ASP A 197 -3.79 10.17 -6.82
C ASP A 197 -3.46 10.71 -8.22
N VAL A 198 -3.78 11.97 -8.52
CA VAL A 198 -3.51 12.59 -9.83
C VAL A 198 -2.02 12.85 -10.08
N CYS A 199 -1.19 12.93 -9.04
CA CYS A 199 0.24 13.25 -9.15
C CYS A 199 1.17 12.35 -8.31
N LEU A 200 0.61 11.40 -7.56
CA LEU A 200 1.37 10.56 -6.63
C LEU A 200 1.45 9.11 -7.11
N GLU A 201 2.62 8.52 -6.91
CA GLU A 201 2.87 7.09 -7.14
C GLU A 201 2.00 6.23 -6.20
N TYR A 202 2.02 6.54 -4.91
CA TYR A 202 1.21 5.86 -3.89
C TYR A 202 -0.17 6.51 -3.75
N LYS A 203 -1.18 5.83 -4.28
CA LYS A 203 -2.58 6.26 -4.34
C LYS A 203 -3.36 5.84 -3.08
N PHE A 204 -3.01 6.47 -1.95
CA PHE A 204 -3.67 6.23 -0.66
C PHE A 204 -4.41 7.47 -0.16
N THR A 205 -5.54 7.25 0.51
CA THR A 205 -6.38 8.33 1.07
C THR A 205 -5.61 9.21 2.06
N HIS A 206 -4.82 8.62 2.96
CA HIS A 206 -4.02 9.39 3.93
C HIS A 206 -2.90 10.20 3.26
N THR A 207 -2.33 9.71 2.15
CA THR A 207 -1.35 10.47 1.36
C THR A 207 -2.01 11.64 0.64
N ALA A 208 -3.22 11.45 0.09
CA ALA A 208 -4.00 12.54 -0.53
C ALA A 208 -4.32 13.66 0.49
N GLU A 209 -4.73 13.29 1.69
CA GLU A 209 -5.01 14.26 2.76
C GLU A 209 -3.73 14.99 3.23
N ALA A 210 -2.63 14.27 3.40
CA ALA A 210 -1.35 14.85 3.79
C ALA A 210 -0.81 15.83 2.74
N THR A 211 -0.89 15.46 1.47
CA THR A 211 -0.44 16.31 0.36
C THR A 211 -1.33 17.53 0.15
N ALA A 212 -2.64 17.41 0.33
CA ALA A 212 -3.54 18.57 0.35
C ALA A 212 -3.15 19.58 1.46
N ARG A 213 -2.79 19.09 2.66
CA ARG A 213 -2.28 19.95 3.75
C ARG A 213 -0.99 20.67 3.37
N ILE A 214 -0.04 19.97 2.75
CA ILE A 214 1.21 20.57 2.24
C ILE A 214 0.89 21.66 1.23
N VAL A 215 0.02 21.40 0.24
CA VAL A 215 -0.38 22.40 -0.77
C VAL A 215 -0.98 23.64 -0.12
N VAL A 216 -1.92 23.49 0.80
CA VAL A 216 -2.54 24.63 1.49
C VAL A 216 -1.48 25.49 2.19
N ARG A 217 -0.54 24.88 2.90
CA ARG A 217 0.56 25.59 3.58
C ARG A 217 1.50 26.28 2.60
N ASN A 218 1.92 25.58 1.55
CA ASN A 218 2.86 26.11 0.57
C ASN A 218 2.24 27.21 -0.30
N ALA A 219 1.00 27.04 -0.75
CA ALA A 219 0.31 27.95 -1.64
C ALA A 219 -0.18 29.23 -0.95
N LEU A 220 -0.70 29.13 0.28
CA LEU A 220 -1.36 30.26 0.97
C LEU A 220 -0.51 30.91 2.06
N PHE A 221 0.42 30.16 2.68
CA PHE A 221 1.13 30.62 3.88
C PHE A 221 2.65 30.69 3.70
N ARG A 222 3.14 30.65 2.46
CA ARG A 222 4.58 30.64 2.13
C ARG A 222 5.33 29.50 2.85
N GLY A 223 4.62 28.39 3.07
CA GLY A 223 5.19 27.16 3.61
C GLY A 223 6.29 26.60 2.70
N ARG A 224 7.13 25.74 3.29
CA ARG A 224 8.21 25.04 2.60
C ARG A 224 8.19 23.55 2.96
N GLU A 225 7.00 23.01 3.16
CA GLU A 225 6.83 21.59 3.46
C GLU A 225 7.06 20.77 2.21
N ARG A 226 7.77 19.65 2.37
CA ARG A 226 8.20 18.81 1.26
C ARG A 226 7.48 17.48 1.27
N LEU A 227 7.15 17.00 0.09
CA LEU A 227 6.62 15.66 -0.15
C LEU A 227 7.60 14.59 0.35
N SER A 228 8.90 14.77 0.08
CA SER A 228 9.98 13.88 0.48
C SER A 228 10.18 13.74 2.00
N ASP A 229 9.62 14.65 2.80
CA ASP A 229 9.64 14.55 4.26
C ASP A 229 8.52 13.62 4.79
N LEU A 230 7.53 13.23 3.98
CA LEU A 230 6.45 12.35 4.41
C LEU A 230 6.96 10.94 4.70
N VAL A 231 6.40 10.34 5.76
CA VAL A 231 6.57 8.93 6.09
C VAL A 231 5.23 8.29 5.84
N VAL A 232 5.11 7.55 4.73
CA VAL A 232 3.83 6.98 4.27
C VAL A 232 3.81 5.51 4.63
N PRO A 233 2.98 5.09 5.60
CA PRO A 233 2.68 3.67 5.80
C PRO A 233 1.64 3.20 4.79
N TRP A 234 1.53 1.90 4.60
CA TRP A 234 0.41 1.26 3.92
C TRP A 234 0.06 -0.07 4.56
N CYS A 235 -1.12 -0.58 4.23
CA CYS A 235 -1.61 -1.86 4.68
C CYS A 235 -2.41 -2.52 3.54
N THR A 236 -2.16 -3.80 3.32
CA THR A 236 -3.04 -4.70 2.57
C THR A 236 -3.95 -5.37 3.59
N TYR A 237 -5.24 -5.08 3.55
CA TYR A 237 -6.24 -5.48 4.55
C TYR A 237 -6.79 -6.88 4.29
N THR A 238 -5.87 -7.84 4.12
CA THR A 238 -6.15 -9.27 4.15
C THR A 238 -6.09 -9.81 5.57
N ASP A 239 -6.39 -11.09 5.77
CA ASP A 239 -6.17 -11.82 7.01
C ASP A 239 -5.16 -12.97 6.76
N PRO A 240 -3.93 -12.89 7.31
CA PRO A 240 -3.39 -11.77 8.08
C PRO A 240 -3.14 -10.52 7.21
N GLU A 241 -3.14 -9.35 7.85
CA GLU A 241 -2.83 -8.08 7.18
C GLU A 241 -1.33 -7.99 6.89
N ILE A 242 -0.95 -7.28 5.82
CA ILE A 242 0.45 -6.91 5.56
C ILE A 242 0.57 -5.39 5.63
N ALA A 243 1.25 -4.88 6.65
CA ALA A 243 1.51 -3.46 6.81
C ALA A 243 3.00 -3.15 6.68
N HIS A 244 3.32 -2.02 6.05
CA HIS A 244 4.69 -1.60 5.85
C HIS A 244 4.86 -0.08 5.99
N VAL A 245 6.06 0.33 6.40
CA VAL A 245 6.49 1.73 6.37
C VAL A 245 8.00 1.83 6.12
N GLY A 246 8.43 2.81 5.32
CA GLY A 246 9.84 3.10 5.10
C GLY A 246 10.48 2.25 3.99
N LEU A 247 11.75 1.88 4.18
CA LEU A 247 12.52 1.14 3.19
C LEU A 247 12.43 -0.36 3.39
N TYR A 248 12.24 -1.09 2.29
CA TYR A 248 12.52 -2.51 2.24
C TYR A 248 14.03 -2.80 2.27
N PRO A 249 14.46 -3.96 2.79
CA PRO A 249 15.87 -4.36 2.75
C PRO A 249 16.46 -4.41 1.34
N LEU A 250 15.66 -4.75 0.33
CA LEU A 250 16.10 -4.79 -1.07
C LEU A 250 16.41 -3.39 -1.60
N GLU A 251 15.55 -2.41 -1.31
CA GLU A 251 15.73 -1.01 -1.70
C GLU A 251 16.93 -0.40 -0.99
N ALA A 252 17.07 -0.65 0.31
CA ALA A 252 18.22 -0.19 1.07
C ALA A 252 19.53 -0.76 0.51
N ARG A 253 19.58 -2.05 0.13
CA ARG A 253 20.75 -2.64 -0.54
C ARG A 253 21.04 -1.99 -1.90
N ARG A 254 20.02 -1.76 -2.73
CA ARG A 254 20.16 -1.04 -4.01
C ARG A 254 20.76 0.36 -3.82
N ASN A 255 20.44 1.00 -2.70
CA ASN A 255 20.94 2.32 -2.33
C ASN A 255 22.28 2.29 -1.55
N GLY A 256 22.92 1.12 -1.40
CA GLY A 256 24.19 0.99 -0.66
C GLY A 256 24.07 1.26 0.84
N ILE A 257 22.87 1.14 1.41
CA ILE A 257 22.61 1.35 2.84
C ILE A 257 22.71 -0.02 3.55
N PRO A 258 23.66 -0.21 4.48
CA PRO A 258 23.76 -1.46 5.21
C PRO A 258 22.59 -1.57 6.21
N VAL A 259 21.92 -2.73 6.19
CA VAL A 259 20.69 -2.98 6.96
C VAL A 259 20.88 -4.14 7.91
N LYS A 260 20.38 -3.98 9.13
CA LYS A 260 20.16 -5.07 10.07
C LYS A 260 18.67 -5.17 10.39
N THR A 261 18.11 -6.37 10.27
CA THR A 261 16.69 -6.65 10.54
C THR A 261 16.54 -7.34 11.89
N TYR A 262 15.55 -6.90 12.67
CA TYR A 262 15.08 -7.59 13.87
C TYR A 262 13.70 -8.16 13.59
N THR A 263 13.59 -9.48 13.66
CA THR A 263 12.35 -10.22 13.38
C THR A 263 11.84 -10.85 14.67
N ILE A 264 10.57 -10.62 14.97
CA ILE A 264 9.81 -11.28 16.04
C ILE A 264 8.67 -12.02 15.38
N LEU A 265 8.55 -13.32 15.63
CA LEU A 265 7.47 -14.14 15.06
C LEU A 265 6.23 -13.99 15.93
N MET A 266 5.04 -13.97 15.33
CA MET A 266 3.80 -13.73 16.09
C MET A 266 3.49 -14.87 17.08
N HIS A 267 3.97 -16.10 16.84
CA HIS A 267 3.91 -17.19 17.82
C HIS A 267 4.73 -16.95 19.11
N ASP A 268 5.67 -16.01 19.11
CA ASP A 268 6.38 -15.59 20.33
C ASP A 268 5.62 -14.48 21.10
N VAL A 269 4.59 -13.88 20.48
CA VAL A 269 3.82 -12.75 21.05
C VAL A 269 2.62 -13.29 21.80
N ALA A 270 2.61 -13.08 23.13
CA ALA A 270 1.62 -13.67 24.02
C ALA A 270 0.16 -13.42 23.59
N ARG A 271 -0.17 -12.22 23.10
CA ARG A 271 -1.54 -11.90 22.67
C ARG A 271 -1.94 -12.67 21.40
N ALA A 272 -1.04 -12.76 20.41
CA ALA A 272 -1.29 -13.50 19.18
C ALA A 272 -1.56 -14.99 19.47
N VAL A 273 -0.78 -15.60 20.36
CA VAL A 273 -1.03 -16.97 20.85
C VAL A 273 -2.39 -17.11 21.55
N MET A 274 -2.75 -16.14 22.40
CA MET A 274 -4.05 -16.17 23.11
C MET A 274 -5.25 -16.01 22.18
N ASP A 275 -5.10 -15.27 21.09
CA ASP A 275 -6.15 -15.04 20.10
C ASP A 275 -6.17 -16.14 19.02
N GLY A 276 -5.14 -17.00 18.94
CA GLY A 276 -4.99 -18.00 17.88
C GLY A 276 -4.47 -17.43 16.55
N GLU A 277 -3.93 -16.22 16.58
CA GLU A 277 -3.47 -15.41 15.44
C GLU A 277 -1.93 -15.40 15.38
N GLU A 278 -1.33 -16.59 15.40
CA GLU A 278 0.12 -16.78 15.55
C GLU A 278 0.92 -16.64 14.24
N GLU A 279 0.24 -16.54 13.11
CA GLU A 279 0.86 -16.45 11.80
C GLU A 279 1.43 -15.05 11.55
N GLY A 280 2.62 -15.00 10.94
CA GLY A 280 3.28 -13.75 10.58
C GLY A 280 4.38 -13.31 11.52
N PHE A 281 4.73 -12.02 11.44
CA PHE A 281 5.88 -11.45 12.13
C PHE A 281 5.80 -9.94 12.28
N VAL A 282 6.64 -9.40 13.17
CA VAL A 282 7.08 -8.00 13.18
C VAL A 282 8.55 -7.95 12.77
N LYS A 283 8.84 -7.24 11.67
CA LYS A 283 10.20 -6.92 11.23
C LYS A 283 10.46 -5.44 11.33
N ILE A 284 11.58 -5.08 11.96
CA ILE A 284 12.07 -3.70 11.96
C ILE A 284 13.49 -3.67 11.38
N HIS A 285 13.67 -2.86 10.34
CA HIS A 285 14.93 -2.65 9.65
C HIS A 285 15.62 -1.41 10.21
N VAL A 286 16.87 -1.55 10.64
CA VAL A 286 17.70 -0.43 11.09
C VAL A 286 18.96 -0.32 10.25
N ARG A 287 19.55 0.88 10.19
CA ARG A 287 20.89 1.05 9.62
C ARG A 287 21.90 0.30 10.48
N GLU A 288 22.74 -0.51 9.84
CA GLU A 288 23.76 -1.27 10.55
C GLU A 288 24.72 -0.34 11.31
N GLY A 289 25.03 -0.69 12.56
CA GLY A 289 25.85 0.12 13.47
C GLY A 289 25.09 1.20 14.26
N SER A 290 23.87 1.56 13.85
CA SER A 290 23.00 2.51 14.59
C SER A 290 21.67 1.86 15.00
N ASP A 291 20.82 2.63 15.67
CA ASP A 291 19.42 2.31 15.96
C ASP A 291 18.43 3.04 15.05
N ARG A 292 18.91 3.76 14.03
CA ARG A 292 18.06 4.50 13.11
C ARG A 292 17.17 3.53 12.35
N ILE A 293 15.87 3.63 12.57
CA ILE A 293 14.87 2.85 11.86
C ILE A 293 14.84 3.33 10.40
N LEU A 294 14.93 2.37 9.47
CA LEU A 294 14.85 2.59 8.03
C LEU A 294 13.48 2.21 7.48
N GLY A 295 12.87 1.19 8.06
CA GLY A 295 11.53 0.72 7.71
C GLY A 295 11.11 -0.46 8.58
N ALA A 296 9.89 -0.92 8.38
CA ALA A 296 9.34 -2.09 9.05
C ALA A 296 8.24 -2.73 8.22
N THR A 297 8.11 -4.05 8.37
CA THR A 297 7.02 -4.86 7.80
C THR A 297 6.38 -5.64 8.94
N VAL A 298 5.06 -5.59 9.03
CA VAL A 298 4.25 -6.33 10.01
C VAL A 298 3.28 -7.21 9.24
N VAL A 299 3.23 -8.48 9.60
CA VAL A 299 2.24 -9.45 9.11
C VAL A 299 1.53 -10.01 10.34
N ALA A 300 0.26 -9.66 10.51
CA ALA A 300 -0.58 -10.01 11.66
C ALA A 300 -2.04 -9.56 11.41
N SER A 301 -3.03 -10.08 12.13
CA SER A 301 -4.45 -9.70 11.95
C SER A 301 -4.78 -8.22 12.26
N HIS A 302 -3.86 -7.47 12.88
CA HIS A 302 -3.98 -6.03 13.14
C HIS A 302 -2.71 -5.24 12.77
N ALA A 303 -2.02 -5.65 11.70
CA ALA A 303 -0.77 -5.05 11.26
C ALA A 303 -0.90 -3.54 10.95
N GLY A 304 -2.01 -3.12 10.33
CA GLY A 304 -2.29 -1.74 9.95
C GLY A 304 -2.39 -0.79 11.14
N GLU A 305 -2.88 -1.27 12.28
CA GLU A 305 -2.89 -0.51 13.52
C GLU A 305 -1.51 -0.49 14.20
N MET A 306 -0.81 -1.63 14.19
CA MET A 306 0.51 -1.78 14.79
C MET A 306 1.57 -0.90 14.13
N ILE A 307 1.56 -0.78 12.80
CA ILE A 307 2.60 -0.07 12.03
C ILE A 307 2.71 1.41 12.42
N ASN A 308 1.61 2.03 12.90
CA ASN A 308 1.56 3.43 13.28
C ASN A 308 2.59 3.82 14.34
N ALA A 309 2.90 2.91 15.28
CA ALA A 309 3.94 3.16 16.29
C ALA A 309 5.34 3.30 15.65
N VAL A 310 5.63 2.49 14.62
CA VAL A 310 6.89 2.59 13.87
C VAL A 310 6.91 3.82 12.97
N THR A 311 5.78 4.13 12.31
CA THR A 311 5.61 5.34 11.51
C THR A 311 5.93 6.60 12.31
N LEU A 312 5.39 6.71 13.53
CA LEU A 312 5.69 7.79 14.46
C LEU A 312 7.18 7.83 14.81
N ALA A 313 7.77 6.69 15.14
CA ALA A 313 9.19 6.62 15.49
C ALA A 313 10.08 7.11 14.34
N ILE A 314 9.83 6.68 13.10
CA ILE A 314 10.56 7.16 11.92
C ILE A 314 10.36 8.65 11.73
N ARG A 315 9.11 9.14 11.77
CA ARG A 315 8.78 10.55 11.57
C ARG A 315 9.41 11.47 12.60
N SER A 316 9.53 11.02 13.85
CA SER A 316 10.16 11.77 14.93
C SER A 316 11.68 11.55 15.03
N GLY A 317 12.29 10.74 14.15
CA GLY A 317 13.72 10.43 14.20
C GLY A 317 14.12 9.60 15.42
N MET A 318 13.18 8.89 16.04
CA MET A 318 13.44 8.02 17.18
C MET A 318 14.15 6.74 16.71
N GLY A 319 15.16 6.32 17.49
CA GLY A 319 15.81 5.04 17.28
C GLY A 319 15.00 3.87 17.83
N LEU A 320 15.29 2.65 17.36
CA LEU A 320 14.64 1.41 17.81
C LEU A 320 14.74 1.19 19.33
N HIS A 321 15.77 1.73 20.00
CA HIS A 321 15.86 1.64 21.46
C HIS A 321 14.68 2.31 22.18
N ALA A 322 14.14 3.41 21.63
CA ALA A 322 13.06 4.17 22.23
C ALA A 322 11.77 3.35 22.28
N LEU A 323 11.50 2.56 21.23
CA LEU A 323 10.36 1.63 21.18
C LEU A 323 10.40 0.54 22.27
N ALA A 324 11.59 0.21 22.78
CA ALA A 324 11.77 -0.71 23.90
C ALA A 324 11.72 -0.03 25.28
N ASP A 325 11.92 1.29 25.38
CA ASP A 325 11.78 2.04 26.64
C ASP A 325 10.32 2.38 26.97
N VAL A 326 9.49 2.53 25.95
CA VAL A 326 8.05 2.73 26.14
C VAL A 326 7.47 1.51 26.86
N ILE A 327 6.59 1.76 27.84
CA ILE A 327 5.80 0.71 28.48
C ILE A 327 4.65 0.36 27.54
N HIS A 328 4.67 -0.84 26.97
CA HIS A 328 3.57 -1.35 26.15
C HIS A 328 2.53 -2.03 27.04
N PRO A 329 1.22 -1.78 26.84
CA PRO A 329 0.17 -2.56 27.49
C PRO A 329 0.32 -4.06 27.22
N PHE A 330 0.01 -4.88 28.22
CA PHE A 330 0.13 -6.34 28.14
C PHE A 330 -1.18 -7.02 28.56
N PRO A 331 -1.65 -8.06 27.81
CA PRO A 331 -1.11 -8.55 26.54
C PRO A 331 -1.65 -7.77 25.33
N THR A 332 -0.79 -7.39 24.39
CA THR A 332 -1.17 -6.80 23.08
C THR A 332 -0.30 -7.36 21.96
N GLN A 333 -0.80 -7.43 20.72
CA GLN A 333 0.00 -7.88 19.57
C GLN A 333 1.13 -6.89 19.24
N ALA A 334 0.89 -5.60 19.46
CA ALA A 334 1.89 -4.53 19.37
C ALA A 334 3.14 -4.77 20.22
N GLN A 335 3.08 -5.66 21.23
CA GLN A 335 4.25 -6.10 22.00
C GLN A 335 5.36 -6.68 21.11
N GLY A 336 5.05 -7.22 19.92
CA GLY A 336 6.06 -7.63 18.94
C GLY A 336 7.03 -6.50 18.56
N ILE A 337 6.55 -5.25 18.47
CA ILE A 337 7.38 -4.06 18.22
C ILE A 337 8.34 -3.82 19.39
N LYS A 338 7.85 -3.93 20.63
CA LYS A 338 8.70 -3.83 21.83
C LYS A 338 9.78 -4.92 21.84
N MET A 339 9.39 -6.16 21.53
CA MET A 339 10.29 -7.31 21.50
C MET A 339 11.40 -7.13 20.45
N ALA A 340 11.12 -6.52 19.30
CA ALA A 340 12.13 -6.16 18.31
C ALA A 340 13.13 -5.14 18.87
N GLY A 341 12.66 -4.14 19.63
CA GLY A 341 13.52 -3.20 20.34
C GLY A 341 14.37 -3.86 21.44
N ASP A 342 13.80 -4.80 22.20
CA ASP A 342 14.52 -5.59 23.20
C ASP A 342 15.59 -6.47 22.54
N ALA A 343 15.29 -7.07 21.38
CA ALA A 343 16.25 -7.83 20.59
C ALA A 343 17.43 -6.94 20.16
N TYR A 344 17.17 -5.71 19.70
CA TYR A 344 18.22 -4.72 19.44
C TYR A 344 19.09 -4.46 20.68
N ARG A 345 18.49 -4.21 21.85
CA ARG A 345 19.22 -3.96 23.12
C ARG A 345 20.14 -5.11 23.51
N ARG A 346 19.68 -6.35 23.35
CA ARG A 346 20.49 -7.55 23.67
C ARG A 346 21.78 -7.60 22.87
N THR A 347 21.82 -7.05 21.65
CA THR A 347 23.04 -6.97 20.83
C THR A 347 24.02 -5.89 21.32
N ARG A 348 23.56 -4.87 22.05
CA ARG A 348 24.40 -3.81 22.66
C ARG A 348 25.00 -4.21 24.01
N LEU A 349 24.48 -5.25 24.66
CA LEU A 349 25.09 -5.87 25.84
C LEU A 349 26.34 -6.66 25.41
N THR A 350 27.44 -5.95 25.22
CA THR A 350 28.74 -6.54 24.86
C THR A 350 29.20 -7.57 25.90
N SER A 351 30.01 -8.54 25.47
CA SER A 351 30.64 -9.53 26.36
C SER A 351 31.41 -8.88 27.52
N LEU A 352 32.02 -7.73 27.28
CA LEU A 352 32.73 -6.92 28.27
C LEU A 352 31.78 -6.30 29.31
N ARG A 353 30.66 -5.71 28.88
CA ARG A 353 29.63 -5.19 29.79
C ARG A 353 28.94 -6.29 30.57
N ARG A 354 28.69 -7.47 29.95
CA ARG A 354 28.19 -8.65 30.67
C ARG A 354 29.18 -9.14 31.72
N ARG A 355 30.48 -9.21 31.40
CA ARG A 355 31.53 -9.60 32.37
C ARG A 355 31.66 -8.61 33.52
N LEU A 356 31.66 -7.31 33.23
CA LEU A 356 31.70 -6.27 34.26
C LEU A 356 30.43 -6.27 35.13
N ALA A 357 29.24 -6.42 34.53
CA ALA A 357 28.00 -6.57 35.27
C ALA A 357 27.98 -7.85 36.13
N ALA A 358 28.50 -8.97 35.61
CA ALA A 358 28.62 -10.22 36.36
C ALA A 358 29.60 -10.09 37.54
N HIS A 359 30.75 -9.43 37.35
CA HIS A 359 31.70 -9.14 38.43
C HIS A 359 31.10 -8.20 39.48
N TRP A 360 30.40 -7.15 39.07
CA TRP A 360 29.73 -6.24 39.99
C TRP A 360 28.60 -6.93 40.77
N LEU A 361 27.78 -7.75 40.11
CA LEU A 361 26.74 -8.57 40.75
C LEU A 361 27.33 -9.62 41.70
N ALA A 362 28.49 -10.19 41.39
CA ALA A 362 29.18 -11.11 42.27
C ALA A 362 29.78 -10.40 43.49
N TRP A 363 30.22 -9.15 43.33
CA TRP A 363 30.72 -8.31 44.41
C TRP A 363 29.62 -7.79 45.32
N SER A 364 28.47 -7.38 44.77
CA SER A 364 27.32 -6.86 45.54
C SER A 364 26.48 -7.94 46.24
N ARG A 365 26.76 -9.22 45.96
CA ARG A 365 26.21 -10.38 46.68
C ARG A 365 27.07 -10.82 47.87
N ARG A 366 28.22 -10.20 48.08
CA ARG A 366 29.01 -10.30 49.33
C ARG A 366 28.65 -9.12 50.22
#